data_AF-A0A8G0LJI0-F1
#
_entry.id   AF-A0A8G0LJI0-F1
#
_cell.length_a   1.000
_cell.length_b   1.000
_cell.length_c   1.000
_cell.angle_alpha   90.00
_cell.angle_beta   90.00
_cell.angle_gamma   90.00
#
_symmetry.space_group_name_H-M   'P 1'
#
loop_
_entity.id
_entity.type
_entity.pdbx_description
1 polymer ?
#
loop_
_entity_poly.entity_id
_entity_poly.type
_entity_poly.pdbx_seq_one_letter_code
_entity_poly.pdbx_strand_id
1 'polypeptide(L)'
;MSNFNPSIYPNLSSFATPSSSMNMEEDRVEAFLRLLFNILGYIAMPGFWMETLIFRILGLNPSTSFRMFPPADIVPGHEYPTDVAYSFVLITVLFIPRFISSDRYVDGSGILGTILRPLTRRASPRVEYAIMFARVWLAAAWVNMASAQFMMDWDFVRLSVKLGNVYFIL
;
A
#
# COMPACT_ATOMS: atom_id res chain seq x y z
N MET A 1 67.90 -20.50 -6.94
CA MET A 1 66.87 -20.46 -5.88
C MET A 1 66.68 -19.01 -5.48
N SER A 2 65.48 -18.50 -5.72
CA SER A 2 65.06 -17.10 -5.65
C SER A 2 64.68 -16.69 -4.22
N ASN A 3 65.41 -15.74 -3.63
CA ASN A 3 64.97 -15.04 -2.42
C ASN A 3 64.39 -13.67 -2.84
N PHE A 4 63.07 -13.63 -3.01
CA PHE A 4 62.33 -12.41 -3.31
C PHE A 4 62.13 -11.58 -2.02
N ASN A 5 62.52 -10.32 -2.12
CA ASN A 5 62.38 -9.25 -1.15
C ASN A 5 60.89 -8.86 -0.98
N PRO A 6 60.29 -8.90 0.23
CA PRO A 6 58.91 -8.48 0.41
C PRO A 6 58.87 -6.99 0.80
N SER A 7 58.98 -6.09 -0.18
CA SER A 7 58.84 -4.65 0.09
C SER A 7 58.04 -3.89 -0.96
N ILE A 8 57.09 -4.54 -1.63
CA ILE A 8 56.19 -3.89 -2.60
C ILE A 8 54.77 -4.43 -2.45
N TYR A 9 54.12 -4.08 -1.35
CA TYR A 9 52.66 -3.96 -1.33
C TYR A 9 52.31 -2.57 -0.80
N PRO A 10 51.53 -1.77 -1.54
CA PRO A 10 50.97 -0.56 -0.98
C PRO A 10 50.02 -0.95 0.16
N ASN A 11 50.15 -0.22 1.27
CA ASN A 11 49.29 -0.33 2.43
C ASN A 11 47.83 -0.12 1.98
N LEU A 12 46.99 -1.15 2.05
CA LEU A 12 45.58 -1.11 1.62
C LEU A 12 44.69 -0.41 2.69
N SER A 13 45.25 0.56 3.38
CA SER A 13 44.60 1.36 4.42
C SER A 13 44.10 2.67 3.84
N SER A 14 43.22 2.60 2.85
CA SER A 14 42.33 3.71 2.49
C SER A 14 41.11 3.22 1.70
N PHE A 15 40.51 2.11 2.11
CA PHE A 15 39.07 1.97 1.92
C PHE A 15 38.41 2.97 2.86
N ALA A 16 38.09 4.15 2.32
CA ALA A 16 37.21 5.10 2.97
C ALA A 16 35.94 4.33 3.39
N THR A 17 35.76 4.15 4.70
CA THR A 17 34.50 3.70 5.28
C THR A 17 33.44 4.76 5.03
N PRO A 18 32.41 4.53 4.21
CA PRO A 18 31.21 5.33 4.27
C PRO A 18 30.31 4.66 5.32
N SER A 19 30.45 4.99 6.60
CA SER A 19 29.78 4.17 7.65
C SER A 19 29.23 4.91 8.85
N SER A 20 29.16 6.24 8.83
CA SER A 20 28.61 7.03 9.95
C SER A 20 27.58 8.05 9.51
N SER A 21 27.87 8.85 8.47
CA SER A 21 26.91 9.80 7.92
C SER A 21 25.75 9.12 7.19
N MET A 22 26.03 8.07 6.41
CA MET A 22 25.01 7.33 5.64
C MET A 22 24.00 6.63 6.56
N ASN A 23 24.48 6.00 7.63
CA ASN A 23 23.60 5.32 8.61
C ASN A 23 22.75 6.34 9.40
N MET A 24 23.32 7.49 9.79
CA MET A 24 22.55 8.56 10.45
C MET A 24 21.48 9.18 9.56
N GLU A 25 21.72 9.28 8.26
CA GLU A 25 20.72 9.76 7.29
C GLU A 25 19.60 8.73 7.09
N GLU A 26 19.95 7.44 6.96
CA GLU A 26 18.99 6.34 6.86
C GLU A 26 18.09 6.26 8.10
N ASP A 27 18.67 6.34 9.31
CA ASP A 27 17.95 6.35 10.58
C ASP A 27 16.99 7.55 10.68
N ARG A 28 17.41 8.72 10.19
CA ARG A 28 16.58 9.94 10.19
C ARG A 28 15.41 9.82 9.22
N VAL A 29 15.65 9.28 8.02
CA VAL A 29 14.60 9.06 7.02
C VAL A 29 13.60 8.03 7.53
N GLU A 30 14.06 6.93 8.13
CA GLU A 30 13.19 5.91 8.72
C GLU A 30 12.33 6.50 9.84
N ALA A 31 12.93 7.25 10.77
CA ALA A 31 12.20 7.89 11.85
C ALA A 31 11.12 8.87 11.34
N PHE A 32 11.45 9.64 10.30
CA PHE A 32 10.49 10.53 9.65
C PHE A 32 9.34 9.76 8.99
N LEU A 33 9.63 8.68 8.24
CA LEU A 33 8.62 7.86 7.58
C LEU A 33 7.70 7.16 8.59
N ARG A 34 8.25 6.62 9.68
CA ARG A 34 7.47 6.05 10.78
C ARG A 34 6.52 7.09 11.38
N LEU A 35 7.02 8.29 11.68
CA LEU A 35 6.18 9.37 12.19
C LEU A 35 5.06 9.75 11.21
N LEU A 36 5.39 9.87 9.93
CA LEU A 36 4.43 10.19 8.88
C LEU A 36 3.32 9.14 8.78
N PHE A 37 3.68 7.85 8.71
CA PHE A 37 2.70 6.77 8.62
C PHE A 37 1.84 6.65 9.87
N ASN A 38 2.41 6.89 11.06
CA ASN A 38 1.62 6.90 12.29
C ASN A 38 0.59 8.04 12.29
N ILE A 39 0.97 9.25 11.84
CA ILE A 39 0.05 10.39 11.73
C ILE A 39 -1.06 10.08 10.73
N LEU A 40 -0.71 9.58 9.55
CA LEU A 40 -1.67 9.22 8.50
C LEU A 40 -2.60 8.07 8.95
N GLY A 41 -2.06 7.07 9.64
CA GLY A 41 -2.82 5.99 10.26
C GLY A 41 -3.82 6.51 11.29
N TYR A 42 -3.42 7.46 12.13
CA TYR A 42 -4.31 8.10 13.09
C TYR A 42 -5.44 8.89 12.41
N ILE A 43 -5.13 9.62 11.33
CA ILE A 43 -6.15 10.33 10.54
C ILE A 43 -7.14 9.37 9.88
N ALA A 44 -6.69 8.17 9.53
CA ALA A 44 -7.48 7.12 8.90
C ALA A 44 -8.36 6.31 9.87
N MET A 45 -8.09 6.36 11.19
CA MET A 45 -8.85 5.61 12.21
C MET A 45 -10.37 5.82 12.16
N PRO A 46 -10.91 7.04 11.97
CA PRO A 46 -12.35 7.22 11.79
C PRO A 46 -12.92 6.38 10.64
N GLY A 47 -12.16 6.18 9.55
CA GLY A 47 -12.52 5.30 8.44
C GLY A 47 -12.68 3.84 8.87
N PHE A 48 -11.75 3.33 9.68
CA PHE A 48 -11.85 1.99 10.28
C PHE A 48 -13.12 1.81 11.12
N TRP A 49 -13.43 2.78 11.98
CA TRP A 49 -14.63 2.71 12.82
C TRP A 49 -15.91 2.73 11.98
N MET A 50 -15.97 3.58 10.97
CA MET A 50 -17.11 3.67 10.06
C MET A 50 -17.30 2.38 9.24
N GLU A 51 -16.23 1.83 8.67
CA GLU A 51 -16.30 0.56 7.94
C GLU A 51 -16.74 -0.59 8.85
N THR A 52 -16.20 -0.65 10.08
CA THR A 52 -16.58 -1.65 11.08
C THR A 52 -18.06 -1.53 11.44
N LEU A 53 -18.58 -0.31 11.60
CA LEU A 53 -19.99 -0.06 11.87
C LEU A 53 -20.86 -0.51 10.70
N ILE A 54 -20.48 -0.19 9.46
CA ILE A 54 -21.18 -0.63 8.25
C ILE A 54 -21.25 -2.16 8.20
N PHE A 55 -20.15 -2.85 8.46
CA PHE A 55 -20.10 -4.32 8.46
C PHE A 55 -21.04 -4.89 9.52
N ARG A 56 -21.04 -4.32 10.73
CA ARG A 56 -21.97 -4.73 11.80
C ARG A 56 -23.42 -4.53 11.42
N ILE A 57 -23.78 -3.39 10.82
CA ILE A 57 -25.15 -3.10 10.37
C ILE A 57 -25.59 -4.09 9.28
N LEU A 58 -24.66 -4.48 8.39
CA LEU A 58 -24.91 -5.45 7.33
C LEU A 58 -24.83 -6.92 7.79
N GLY A 59 -24.52 -7.19 9.07
CA GLY A 59 -24.34 -8.54 9.60
C GLY A 59 -23.09 -9.26 9.07
N LEU A 60 -22.12 -8.51 8.53
CA LEU A 60 -20.84 -9.05 8.04
C LEU A 60 -19.85 -9.18 9.21
N ASN A 61 -18.99 -10.21 9.15
CA ASN A 61 -17.94 -10.40 10.15
C ASN A 61 -16.90 -9.25 10.06
N PRO A 62 -16.75 -8.42 11.11
CA PRO A 62 -15.79 -7.31 11.10
C PRO A 62 -14.33 -7.78 11.13
N SER A 63 -14.05 -9.03 11.52
CA SER A 63 -12.69 -9.58 11.58
C SER A 63 -12.18 -10.15 10.25
N THR A 64 -12.87 -9.86 9.12
CA THR A 64 -12.45 -10.34 7.81
C THR A 64 -11.23 -9.60 7.25
N SER A 65 -10.42 -10.32 6.46
CA SER A 65 -9.27 -9.77 5.72
C SER A 65 -9.63 -8.90 4.54
N PHE A 66 -10.87 -8.99 4.06
CA PHE A 66 -11.33 -8.24 2.91
C PHE A 66 -11.91 -6.88 3.33
N ARG A 67 -11.01 -5.94 3.62
CA ARG A 67 -11.36 -4.62 4.17
C ARG A 67 -10.42 -3.53 3.68
N MET A 68 -10.97 -2.36 3.42
CA MET A 68 -10.17 -1.17 3.15
C MET A 68 -9.38 -0.76 4.40
N PHE A 69 -9.95 -0.93 5.60
CA PHE A 69 -9.26 -0.72 6.87
C PHE A 69 -9.19 -2.04 7.66
N PRO A 70 -8.15 -2.87 7.46
CA PRO A 70 -7.99 -4.14 8.16
C PRO A 70 -7.67 -3.95 9.65
N PRO A 71 -8.23 -4.76 10.56
CA PRO A 71 -7.81 -4.73 11.97
C PRO A 71 -6.37 -5.25 12.15
N ALA A 72 -5.72 -4.90 13.26
CA ALA A 72 -4.31 -5.23 13.51
C ALA A 72 -4.06 -6.72 13.79
N ASP A 73 -5.07 -7.42 14.32
CA ASP A 73 -5.04 -8.85 14.70
C ASP A 73 -5.47 -9.81 13.58
N ILE A 74 -5.53 -9.30 12.35
CA ILE A 74 -6.01 -10.04 11.17
C ILE A 74 -5.10 -11.19 10.74
N VAL A 75 -3.82 -11.12 11.11
CA VAL A 75 -2.84 -12.19 10.88
C VAL A 75 -2.57 -12.88 12.21
N PRO A 76 -2.98 -14.15 12.40
CA PRO A 76 -2.73 -14.85 13.66
C PRO A 76 -1.22 -14.91 14.00
N GLY A 77 -0.88 -14.47 15.21
CA GLY A 77 0.49 -14.52 15.72
C GLY A 77 1.44 -13.44 15.18
N HIS A 78 0.96 -12.51 14.35
CA HIS A 78 1.77 -11.42 13.80
C HIS A 78 1.01 -10.09 13.90
N GLU A 79 1.71 -9.02 14.23
CA GLU A 79 1.13 -7.67 14.18
C GLU A 79 1.08 -7.21 12.72
N TYR A 80 -0.12 -7.04 12.18
CA TYR A 80 -0.28 -6.52 10.82
C TYR A 80 0.05 -5.02 10.80
N PRO A 81 0.85 -4.53 9.83
CA PRO A 81 1.28 -3.13 9.80
C PRO A 81 0.15 -2.19 9.37
N THR A 82 -0.78 -1.90 10.30
CA THR A 82 -1.98 -1.09 10.04
C THR A 82 -1.64 0.34 9.65
N ASP A 83 -0.58 0.93 10.19
CA ASP A 83 -0.19 2.31 9.86
C ASP A 83 0.16 2.45 8.38
N VAL A 84 0.86 1.46 7.81
CA VAL A 84 1.21 1.42 6.38
C VAL A 84 -0.05 1.18 5.54
N ALA A 85 -0.88 0.21 5.91
CA ALA A 85 -2.11 -0.10 5.20
C ALA A 85 -3.07 1.10 5.16
N TYR A 86 -3.25 1.77 6.30
CA TYR A 86 -4.15 2.91 6.44
C TYR A 86 -3.61 4.15 5.71
N SER A 87 -2.30 4.35 5.73
CA SER A 87 -1.64 5.42 4.96
C SER A 87 -1.83 5.21 3.46
N PHE A 88 -1.61 4.00 2.96
CA PHE A 88 -1.84 3.65 1.56
C PHE A 88 -3.29 3.93 1.14
N VAL A 89 -4.24 3.54 1.98
CA VAL A 89 -5.67 3.78 1.76
C VAL A 89 -5.97 5.28 1.68
N LEU A 90 -5.49 6.07 2.65
CA LEU A 90 -5.70 7.51 2.70
C LEU A 90 -5.13 8.20 1.45
N ILE A 91 -3.90 7.82 1.07
CA ILE A 91 -3.26 8.31 -0.15
C ILE A 91 -4.14 7.97 -1.37
N THR A 92 -4.60 6.73 -1.50
CA THR A 92 -5.40 6.28 -2.65
C THR A 92 -6.74 7.02 -2.73
N VAL A 93 -7.39 7.28 -1.60
CA VAL A 93 -8.62 8.09 -1.54
C VAL A 93 -8.37 9.53 -2.00
N LEU A 94 -7.24 10.13 -1.61
CA LEU A 94 -6.88 11.48 -2.07
C LEU A 94 -6.67 11.56 -3.59
N PHE A 95 -6.32 10.43 -4.23
CA PHE A 95 -6.17 10.35 -5.69
C PHE A 95 -7.49 10.10 -6.44
N ILE A 96 -8.64 9.94 -5.78
CA ILE A 96 -9.94 9.77 -6.45
C ILE A 96 -10.22 10.81 -7.54
N PRO A 97 -10.00 12.13 -7.33
CA PRO A 97 -10.24 13.11 -8.39
C PRO A 97 -9.40 12.86 -9.64
N ARG A 98 -8.17 12.37 -9.47
CA ARG A 98 -7.28 12.01 -10.57
C ARG A 98 -7.74 10.73 -11.27
N PHE A 99 -8.22 9.73 -10.53
CA PHE A 99 -8.79 8.52 -11.13
C PHE A 99 -10.03 8.86 -11.95
N ILE A 100 -10.90 9.74 -11.44
CA ILE A 100 -12.08 10.23 -12.17
C ILE A 100 -11.67 10.97 -13.45
N SER A 101 -10.69 11.88 -13.38
CA SER A 101 -10.24 12.58 -14.59
C SER A 101 -9.66 11.61 -15.62
N SER A 102 -8.89 10.61 -15.19
CA SER A 102 -8.33 9.59 -16.08
C SER A 102 -9.40 8.72 -16.75
N ASP A 103 -10.43 8.32 -16.01
CA ASP A 103 -11.54 7.47 -16.50
C ASP A 103 -12.36 8.19 -17.60
N ARG A 104 -12.48 9.52 -17.52
CA ARG A 104 -13.18 10.34 -18.52
C ARG A 104 -12.43 10.39 -19.86
N TYR A 105 -11.10 10.48 -19.85
CA TYR A 105 -10.27 10.78 -21.03
C TYR A 105 -9.81 9.58 -21.86
N VAL A 106 -10.32 8.36 -21.62
CA VAL A 106 -10.03 7.11 -22.38
C VAL A 106 -8.70 6.43 -22.00
N ASP A 107 -7.65 7.17 -21.65
CA ASP A 107 -6.28 6.62 -21.52
C ASP A 107 -5.94 5.91 -20.20
N GLY A 108 -6.90 5.67 -19.30
CA GLY A 108 -6.59 5.03 -18.02
C GLY A 108 -7.74 4.39 -17.26
N SER A 109 -8.80 3.94 -17.93
CA SER A 109 -9.83 3.13 -17.26
C SER A 109 -9.40 1.66 -17.27
N GLY A 110 -9.13 1.06 -16.10
CA GLY A 110 -9.05 -0.40 -15.98
C GLY A 110 -10.29 -1.10 -16.55
N ILE A 111 -10.26 -2.44 -16.69
CA ILE A 111 -11.38 -3.22 -17.29
C ILE A 111 -12.73 -2.86 -16.63
N LEU A 112 -12.76 -2.71 -15.31
CA LEU A 112 -13.97 -2.37 -14.57
C LEU A 112 -14.47 -0.95 -14.89
N GLY A 113 -13.56 0.01 -15.05
CA GLY A 113 -13.89 1.37 -15.49
C GLY A 113 -14.48 1.38 -16.89
N THR A 114 -13.93 0.57 -17.80
CA THR A 114 -14.46 0.42 -19.17
C THR A 114 -15.89 -0.12 -19.17
N ILE A 115 -16.18 -1.12 -18.33
CA ILE A 115 -17.53 -1.72 -18.20
C ILE A 115 -18.51 -0.72 -17.59
N LEU A 116 -18.09 0.03 -16.56
CA LEU A 116 -18.95 0.98 -15.86
C LEU A 116 -19.09 2.33 -16.59
N ARG A 117 -18.24 2.58 -17.60
CA ARG A 117 -18.20 3.82 -18.38
C ARG A 117 -19.55 4.30 -18.93
N PRO A 118 -20.44 3.43 -19.44
CA PRO A 118 -21.76 3.86 -19.92
C PRO A 118 -22.64 4.42 -18.80
N LEU A 119 -22.47 3.91 -17.58
CA LEU A 119 -23.19 4.33 -16.38
C LEU A 119 -22.59 5.61 -15.79
N THR A 120 -21.27 5.73 -15.77
CA THR A 120 -20.57 6.90 -15.20
C THR A 120 -20.61 8.13 -16.12
N ARG A 121 -20.66 7.97 -17.45
CA ARG A 121 -20.69 9.10 -18.40
C ARG A 121 -21.89 10.05 -18.26
N ARG A 122 -23.00 9.56 -17.73
CA ARG A 122 -24.23 10.34 -17.52
C ARG A 122 -24.50 10.60 -16.04
N ALA A 123 -23.59 10.18 -15.17
CA ALA A 123 -23.72 10.33 -13.74
C ALA A 123 -23.49 11.80 -13.33
N SER A 124 -24.15 12.22 -12.26
CA SER A 124 -23.77 13.47 -11.59
C SER A 124 -22.37 13.34 -10.97
N PRO A 125 -21.64 14.45 -10.75
CA PRO A 125 -20.31 14.40 -10.13
C PRO A 125 -20.27 13.64 -8.80
N ARG A 126 -21.35 13.68 -8.02
CA ARG A 126 -21.48 12.94 -6.75
C ARG A 126 -21.55 11.43 -6.96
N VAL A 127 -22.30 10.99 -7.98
CA VAL A 127 -22.46 9.57 -8.30
C VAL A 127 -21.16 9.01 -8.88
N GLU A 128 -20.47 9.79 -9.73
CA GLU A 128 -19.16 9.41 -10.26
C GLU A 128 -18.11 9.28 -9.15
N TYR A 129 -18.11 10.20 -8.18
CA TYR A 129 -17.27 10.08 -6.99
C TYR A 129 -17.62 8.85 -6.16
N ALA A 130 -18.90 8.57 -5.93
CA ALA A 130 -19.33 7.38 -5.18
C ALA A 130 -18.91 6.07 -5.86
N ILE A 131 -19.04 5.99 -7.18
CA ILE A 131 -18.61 4.82 -7.97
C ILE A 131 -17.09 4.66 -7.89
N MET A 132 -16.32 5.74 -8.06
CA MET A 132 -14.87 5.68 -7.95
C MET A 132 -14.41 5.35 -6.54
N PHE A 133 -15.08 5.90 -5.51
CA PHE A 133 -14.82 5.56 -4.12
C PHE A 133 -15.05 4.07 -3.86
N ALA A 134 -16.13 3.49 -4.38
CA ALA A 134 -16.37 2.04 -4.29
C ALA A 134 -15.27 1.22 -4.98
N ARG A 135 -14.77 1.68 -6.15
CA ARG A 135 -13.63 1.05 -6.84
C ARG A 135 -12.34 1.13 -6.02
N VAL A 136 -12.04 2.28 -5.43
CA VAL A 136 -10.89 2.47 -4.52
C VAL A 136 -11.02 1.62 -3.26
N TRP A 137 -12.21 1.57 -2.66
CA TRP A 137 -12.49 0.70 -1.53
C TRP A 137 -12.20 -0.77 -1.88
N LEU A 138 -12.70 -1.22 -3.05
CA LEU A 138 -12.50 -2.59 -3.53
C LEU A 138 -11.02 -2.90 -3.78
N ALA A 139 -10.31 -2.00 -4.45
CA ALA A 139 -8.88 -2.13 -4.73
C ALA A 139 -8.06 -2.21 -3.44
N ALA A 140 -8.34 -1.32 -2.47
CA ALA A 140 -7.66 -1.31 -1.19
C ALA A 140 -7.95 -2.58 -0.37
N ALA A 141 -9.21 -3.01 -0.31
CA ALA A 141 -9.59 -4.27 0.33
C ALA A 141 -8.88 -5.48 -0.28
N TRP A 142 -8.73 -5.48 -1.61
CA TRP A 142 -8.02 -6.52 -2.34
C TRP A 142 -6.52 -6.54 -2.02
N VAL A 143 -5.86 -5.38 -2.01
CA VAL A 143 -4.44 -5.25 -1.64
C VAL A 143 -4.21 -5.72 -0.21
N ASN A 144 -5.02 -5.25 0.74
CA ASN A 144 -4.89 -5.63 2.14
C ASN A 144 -5.09 -7.13 2.36
N MET A 145 -6.09 -7.73 1.72
CA MET A 145 -6.30 -9.17 1.76
C MET A 145 -5.10 -9.93 1.17
N ALA A 146 -4.55 -9.46 0.05
CA ALA A 146 -3.39 -10.09 -0.58
C ALA A 146 -2.14 -10.01 0.33
N SER A 147 -1.91 -8.86 0.96
CA SER A 147 -0.82 -8.66 1.93
C SER A 147 -0.97 -9.51 3.17
N ALA A 148 -2.18 -9.58 3.76
CA ALA A 148 -2.45 -10.43 4.91
C ALA A 148 -2.22 -11.91 4.59
N GLN A 149 -2.67 -12.37 3.42
CA GLN A 149 -2.42 -13.75 2.97
C GLN A 149 -0.94 -14.01 2.67
N PHE A 150 -0.22 -13.03 2.14
CA PHE A 150 1.23 -13.14 1.97
C PHE A 150 1.94 -13.29 3.31
N MET A 151 1.53 -12.57 4.36
CA MET A 151 2.12 -12.73 5.70
C MET A 151 1.85 -14.11 6.32
N MET A 152 0.78 -14.80 5.92
CA MET A 152 0.50 -16.17 6.36
C MET A 152 1.28 -17.21 5.54
N ASP A 153 1.25 -17.08 4.21
CA ASP A 153 1.70 -18.14 3.28
C ASP A 153 3.10 -17.90 2.70
N TRP A 154 3.66 -16.69 2.86
CA TRP A 154 4.93 -16.22 2.26
C TRP A 154 5.04 -16.42 0.73
N ASP A 155 3.91 -16.48 0.03
CA ASP A 155 3.84 -16.73 -1.41
C ASP A 155 3.81 -15.42 -2.24
N PHE A 156 4.98 -15.07 -2.77
CA PHE A 156 5.19 -13.84 -3.54
C PHE A 156 4.52 -13.87 -4.93
N VAL A 157 4.38 -15.05 -5.55
CA VAL A 157 3.76 -15.19 -6.87
C VAL A 157 2.27 -14.90 -6.75
N ARG A 158 1.64 -15.47 -5.73
CA ARG A 158 0.22 -15.26 -5.45
C ARG A 158 -0.10 -13.83 -5.02
N LEU A 159 0.82 -13.16 -4.31
CA LEU A 159 0.73 -11.73 -4.03
C LEU A 159 0.77 -10.90 -5.32
N SER A 160 1.77 -11.15 -6.17
CA SER A 160 1.98 -10.41 -7.42
C SER A 160 0.78 -10.51 -8.37
N VAL A 161 0.21 -11.71 -8.51
CA VAL A 161 -1.01 -11.93 -9.33
C VAL A 161 -2.20 -11.15 -8.75
N LYS A 162 -2.37 -11.14 -7.42
CA LYS A 162 -3.46 -10.38 -6.78
C LYS A 162 -3.28 -8.88 -6.91
N LEU A 163 -2.04 -8.37 -6.82
CA LEU A 163 -1.75 -6.95 -7.04
C LEU A 163 -2.00 -6.54 -8.50
N GLY A 164 -1.71 -7.42 -9.46
CA GLY A 164 -2.06 -7.22 -10.87
C GLY A 164 -3.56 -6.93 -11.08
N ASN A 165 -4.43 -7.50 -10.25
CA ASN A 165 -5.87 -7.24 -10.35
C ASN A 165 -6.30 -5.82 -9.97
N VAL A 166 -5.45 -5.06 -9.28
CA VAL A 166 -5.73 -3.65 -8.95
C VAL A 166 -5.82 -2.80 -10.21
N TYR A 167 -4.99 -3.08 -11.23
CA TYR A 167 -5.04 -2.42 -12.54
C TYR A 167 -6.33 -2.72 -13.30
N PHE A 168 -7.02 -3.82 -12.99
CA PHE A 168 -8.34 -4.08 -13.57
C PHE A 168 -9.44 -3.31 -12.84
N ILE A 169 -9.23 -2.96 -11.57
CA ILE A 169 -10.22 -2.30 -10.70
C ILE A 169 -10.17 -0.77 -10.83
N LEU A 170 -8.99 -0.14 -10.85
CA LEU A 170 -8.78 1.31 -10.94
C LEU A 170 -8.44 1.74 -12.37
#